data_AF-A0A4Y7PF61-F1
#
_entry.id   AF-A0A4Y7PF61-F1
#
_cell.length_a   1.000
_cell.length_b   1.000
_cell.length_c   1.000
_cell.angle_alpha   90.00
_cell.angle_beta   90.00
_cell.angle_gamma   90.00
#
_symmetry.space_group_name_H-M   'P 1'
#
loop_
_entity.id
_entity.type
_entity.pdbx_description
1 polymer ?
#
loop_
_entity_poly.entity_id
_entity_poly.type
_entity_poly.pdbx_seq_one_letter_code
_entity_poly.pdbx_strand_id
1 'polypeptide(L)'
;MEGWRSKVYQHFKSPPTIIEVNGEVRYRFICAKKNISESIGVTRVRHDTSTSNLKRHVDECSPDNAPATSLLKKFLGGATYDKAKFRFLMAIWIARRHRPFLIAEDPEHHQMFVMLYADVDIPSRST
;
A
#
# COMPACT_ATOMS: atom_id res chain seq x y z
N MET A 1 -30.49 -4.61 8.07
CA MET A 1 -30.03 -5.24 9.33
C MET A 1 -29.78 -4.14 10.35
N GLU A 2 -30.77 -3.85 11.18
CA GLU A 2 -30.67 -2.86 12.25
C GLU A 2 -29.68 -3.35 13.31
N GLY A 3 -28.56 -2.62 13.48
CA GLY A 3 -27.60 -2.89 14.57
C GLY A 3 -26.13 -2.89 14.14
N TRP A 4 -25.81 -3.13 12.87
CA TRP A 4 -24.43 -3.26 12.41
C TRP A 4 -23.96 -2.00 11.67
N ARG A 5 -23.58 -0.98 12.45
CA ARG A 5 -23.21 0.35 11.91
C ARG A 5 -21.71 0.52 11.64
N SER A 6 -20.87 -0.41 12.13
CA SER A 6 -19.42 -0.28 11.99
C SER A 6 -18.96 -0.55 10.56
N LYS A 7 -17.97 0.20 10.07
CA LYS A 7 -17.45 0.07 8.71
C LYS A 7 -16.85 -1.32 8.43
N VAL A 8 -16.38 -2.04 9.46
CA VAL A 8 -15.78 -3.38 9.31
C VAL A 8 -16.72 -4.40 8.66
N TYR A 9 -18.03 -4.27 8.82
CA TYR A 9 -18.98 -5.23 8.24
C TYR A 9 -19.04 -5.16 6.71
N GLN A 10 -18.65 -4.04 6.11
CA GLN A 10 -18.62 -3.88 4.64
C GLN A 10 -17.58 -4.79 3.97
N HIS A 11 -16.60 -5.29 4.73
CA HIS A 11 -15.57 -6.20 4.23
C HIS A 11 -16.07 -7.66 4.07
N PHE A 12 -17.21 -8.00 4.68
CA PHE A 12 -17.75 -9.35 4.71
C PHE A 12 -18.99 -9.46 3.83
N LYS A 13 -19.29 -10.67 3.35
CA LYS A 13 -20.53 -10.95 2.62
C LYS A 13 -21.73 -10.75 3.55
N SER A 14 -22.75 -10.04 3.07
CA SER A 14 -24.01 -9.82 3.78
C SER A 14 -25.15 -10.58 3.07
N PRO A 15 -26.07 -11.21 3.83
CA PRO A 15 -26.08 -11.43 5.27
C PRO A 15 -25.10 -12.55 5.72
N PRO A 16 -24.61 -12.52 6.98
CA PRO A 16 -23.76 -13.58 7.50
C PRO A 16 -24.55 -14.84 7.79
N THR A 17 -23.85 -15.98 7.78
CA THR A 17 -24.45 -17.28 8.06
C THR A 17 -24.67 -17.44 9.57
N ILE A 18 -25.88 -17.82 9.97
CA ILE A 18 -26.19 -18.12 11.37
C ILE A 18 -25.84 -19.58 11.62
N ILE A 19 -25.00 -19.84 12.61
CA ILE A 19 -24.61 -21.20 13.03
C ILE A 19 -24.90 -21.37 14.52
N GLU A 20 -25.25 -22.58 14.92
CA GLU A 20 -25.41 -22.95 16.32
C GLU A 20 -24.24 -23.85 16.71
N VAL A 21 -23.50 -23.47 17.76
CA VAL A 21 -22.37 -24.25 18.27
C VAL A 21 -22.58 -24.42 19.76
N ASN A 22 -22.75 -25.65 20.22
CA ASN A 22 -22.97 -25.99 21.63
C ASN A 22 -24.15 -25.25 22.28
N GLY A 23 -25.27 -25.10 21.56
CA GLY A 23 -26.46 -24.39 22.06
C GLY A 23 -26.36 -22.86 22.01
N GLU A 24 -25.25 -22.32 21.49
CA GLU A 24 -25.02 -20.88 21.40
C GLU A 24 -25.10 -20.41 19.94
N VAL A 25 -25.96 -19.42 19.68
CA VAL A 25 -26.13 -18.83 18.34
C VAL A 25 -24.97 -17.90 18.02
N ARG A 26 -24.28 -18.17 16.91
CA ARG A 26 -23.15 -17.39 16.39
C ARG A 26 -23.40 -16.95 14.96
N TYR A 27 -22.88 -15.78 14.63
CA TYR A 27 -22.80 -15.24 13.27
C TYR A 27 -21.44 -15.56 12.67
N ARG A 28 -21.43 -16.21 11.51
CA ARG A 28 -20.22 -16.46 10.70
C ARG A 28 -20.15 -15.43 9.57
N PHE A 29 -19.15 -14.57 9.65
CA PHE A 29 -18.84 -13.56 8.64
C PHE A 29 -17.79 -14.10 7.67
N ILE A 30 -18.18 -14.26 6.40
CA ILE A 30 -17.29 -14.73 5.32
C ILE A 30 -16.67 -13.53 4.63
N CYS A 31 -15.35 -13.57 4.37
CA CYS A 31 -14.66 -12.50 3.65
C CYS A 31 -15.26 -12.29 2.24
N ALA A 32 -15.49 -11.05 1.82
CA ALA A 32 -16.00 -10.74 0.48
C ALA A 32 -14.91 -10.60 -0.60
N LYS A 33 -13.62 -10.73 -0.24
CA LYS A 33 -12.50 -10.51 -1.16
C LYS A 33 -12.36 -11.68 -2.14
N LYS A 34 -12.23 -11.37 -3.44
CA LYS A 34 -12.24 -12.36 -4.55
C LYS A 34 -11.13 -13.42 -4.49
N ASN A 35 -10.00 -13.13 -3.84
CA ASN A 35 -8.83 -14.02 -3.78
C ASN A 35 -8.75 -14.83 -2.48
N ILE A 36 -9.80 -14.83 -1.67
CA ILE A 36 -9.86 -15.58 -0.41
C ILE A 36 -10.93 -16.64 -0.52
N SER A 37 -10.62 -17.85 -0.07
CA SER A 37 -11.56 -18.97 -0.09
C SER A 37 -12.76 -18.67 0.81
N GLU A 38 -13.95 -19.11 0.39
CA GLU A 38 -15.20 -18.93 1.15
C GLU A 38 -15.19 -19.65 2.51
N SER A 39 -14.21 -20.52 2.74
CA SER A 39 -13.95 -21.18 4.01
C SER A 39 -13.39 -20.25 5.08
N ILE A 40 -12.67 -19.19 4.69
CA ILE A 40 -12.04 -18.24 5.61
C ILE A 40 -13.08 -17.21 6.05
N GLY A 41 -13.46 -17.31 7.33
CA GLY A 41 -14.42 -16.41 7.95
C GLY A 41 -14.24 -16.33 9.45
N VAL A 42 -14.79 -15.28 10.05
CA VAL A 42 -14.72 -15.02 11.48
C VAL A 42 -16.08 -15.31 12.10
N THR A 43 -16.11 -16.05 13.20
CA THR A 43 -17.32 -16.28 13.98
C THR A 43 -17.42 -15.30 15.14
N ARG A 44 -18.64 -14.85 15.44
CA ARG A 44 -18.94 -14.01 16.58
C ARG A 44 -20.23 -14.45 17.24
N VAL A 45 -20.27 -14.44 18.56
CA VAL A 45 -21.46 -14.79 19.34
C VAL A 45 -22.53 -13.70 19.21
N ARG A 46 -23.81 -14.07 19.21
CA ARG A 46 -24.93 -13.15 18.98
C ARG A 46 -24.98 -11.93 19.92
N HIS A 47 -24.59 -12.11 21.18
CA HIS A 47 -24.65 -11.05 22.20
C HIS A 47 -23.35 -10.26 22.35
N ASP A 48 -22.25 -10.70 21.71
CA ASP A 48 -21.01 -9.92 21.68
C ASP A 48 -21.23 -8.67 20.82
N THR A 49 -20.86 -7.49 21.30
CA THR A 49 -20.94 -6.20 20.58
C THR A 49 -19.59 -5.75 20.02
N SER A 50 -18.49 -6.41 20.42
CA SER A 50 -17.13 -6.11 19.99
C SER A 50 -16.91 -6.42 18.50
N THR A 51 -16.06 -5.63 17.86
CA THR A 51 -15.69 -5.81 16.44
C THR A 51 -14.20 -6.13 16.27
N SER A 52 -13.50 -6.41 17.37
CA SER A 52 -12.03 -6.54 17.38
C SER A 52 -11.54 -7.73 16.55
N ASN A 53 -12.23 -8.87 16.62
CA ASN A 53 -11.93 -10.05 15.80
C ASN A 53 -12.19 -9.81 14.30
N LEU A 54 -13.28 -9.12 13.94
CA LEU A 54 -13.56 -8.73 12.56
C LEU A 54 -12.48 -7.76 12.05
N LYS A 55 -12.11 -6.75 12.85
CA LYS A 55 -11.10 -5.76 12.49
C LYS A 55 -9.73 -6.42 12.24
N ARG A 56 -9.30 -7.30 13.14
CA ARG A 56 -8.05 -8.06 12.97
C ARG A 56 -8.01 -8.81 11.63
N HIS A 57 -9.11 -9.47 11.26
CA HIS A 57 -9.20 -10.11 9.95
C HIS A 57 -9.10 -9.10 8.80
N VAL A 58 -9.75 -7.93 8.88
CA VAL A 58 -9.65 -6.90 7.84
C VAL A 58 -8.20 -6.41 7.69
N ASP A 59 -7.51 -6.17 8.80
CA ASP A 59 -6.12 -5.69 8.82
C ASP A 59 -5.15 -6.72 8.20
N GLU A 60 -5.37 -8.03 8.44
CA GLU A 60 -4.61 -9.13 7.84
C GLU A 60 -4.98 -9.39 6.37
N CYS A 61 -6.26 -9.33 6.04
CA CYS A 61 -6.81 -9.63 4.71
C CYS A 61 -6.43 -8.57 3.68
N SER A 62 -6.34 -7.31 4.10
CA SER A 62 -5.97 -6.19 3.24
C SER A 62 -4.72 -5.51 3.78
N PRO A 63 -3.53 -6.06 3.45
CA PRO A 63 -2.27 -5.48 3.87
C PRO A 63 -2.06 -4.07 3.31
N ASP A 64 -2.87 -3.58 2.37
CA ASP A 64 -2.81 -2.20 1.89
C ASP A 64 -2.99 -1.14 2.99
N ASN A 65 -3.66 -1.49 4.10
CA ASN A 65 -3.90 -0.60 5.23
C ASN A 65 -2.99 -0.88 6.44
N ALA A 66 -2.08 -1.85 6.35
CA ALA A 66 -1.15 -2.11 7.44
C ALA A 66 -0.17 -0.94 7.61
N PRO A 67 0.16 -0.51 8.84
CA PRO A 67 1.08 0.59 9.07
C PRO A 67 2.48 0.30 8.49
N ALA A 68 2.90 -0.97 8.50
CA ALA A 68 4.18 -1.39 7.92
C ALA A 68 4.21 -1.26 6.39
N THR A 69 3.12 -1.59 5.69
CA THR A 69 3.02 -1.43 4.23
C THR A 69 2.78 0.01 3.82
N SER A 70 2.20 0.87 4.66
CA SER A 70 2.11 2.30 4.37
C SER A 70 3.46 3.01 4.51
N LEU A 71 4.27 2.64 5.52
CA LEU A 71 5.67 3.06 5.64
C LEU A 71 6.51 2.53 4.49
N LEU A 72 6.38 1.25 4.16
CA LEU A 72 7.04 0.69 2.98
C LEU A 72 6.53 1.35 1.70
N LYS A 73 5.25 1.65 1.49
CA LYS A 73 4.76 2.42 0.33
C LYS A 73 5.22 3.88 0.34
N LYS A 74 5.59 4.44 1.49
CA LYS A 74 6.14 5.80 1.60
C LYS A 74 7.65 5.84 1.30
N PHE A 75 8.36 4.76 1.62
CA PHE A 75 9.79 4.57 1.31
C PHE A 75 10.02 3.97 -0.10
N LEU A 76 9.26 2.93 -0.46
CA LEU A 76 9.11 2.31 -1.80
C LEU A 76 8.16 3.08 -2.72
N GLY A 77 7.58 4.18 -2.23
CA GLY A 77 6.99 5.23 -3.06
C GLY A 77 8.05 5.97 -3.89
N GLY A 78 9.22 5.35 -4.09
CA GLY A 78 9.81 5.20 -5.41
C GLY A 78 9.84 6.51 -6.17
N ALA A 79 10.45 7.49 -5.53
CA ALA A 79 10.81 8.80 -6.04
C ALA A 79 9.67 9.61 -6.69
N THR A 80 9.58 10.89 -6.34
CA THR A 80 9.01 11.92 -7.22
C THR A 80 9.83 12.10 -8.51
N TYR A 81 10.62 11.09 -8.88
CA TYR A 81 11.44 11.02 -10.06
C TYR A 81 10.51 11.00 -11.26
N ASP A 82 10.51 12.15 -11.91
CA ASP A 82 9.99 12.32 -13.24
C ASP A 82 11.20 12.61 -14.12
N LYS A 83 11.38 11.80 -15.16
CA LYS A 83 12.51 11.89 -16.09
C LYS A 83 12.62 13.27 -16.72
N ALA A 84 11.50 13.89 -17.10
CA ALA A 84 11.49 15.23 -17.69
C ALA A 84 11.87 16.30 -16.65
N LYS A 85 11.34 16.18 -15.43
CA LYS A 85 11.67 17.10 -14.33
C LYS A 85 13.14 16.99 -13.92
N PHE A 86 13.69 15.78 -13.86
CA PHE A 86 15.10 15.56 -13.54
C PHE A 86 16.03 16.19 -14.57
N ARG A 87 15.77 15.97 -15.87
CA ARG A 87 16.50 16.60 -16.98
C ARG A 87 16.46 18.12 -16.91
N PHE A 88 15.27 18.68 -16.68
CA PHE A 88 15.08 20.12 -16.55
C PHE A 88 15.90 20.70 -15.39
N LEU A 89 15.87 20.07 -14.21
CA LEU A 89 16.63 20.51 -13.04
C LEU A 89 18.15 20.39 -13.25
N MET A 90 18.59 19.32 -13.91
CA MET A 90 19.99 19.13 -14.31
C MET A 90 20.46 20.24 -15.25
N ALA A 91 19.69 20.55 -16.31
CA ALA A 91 20.01 21.63 -17.25
C ALA A 91 20.08 23.00 -16.54
N ILE A 92 19.13 23.30 -15.65
CA ILE A 92 19.16 24.52 -14.83
C ILE A 92 20.41 24.57 -13.96
N TRP A 93 20.75 23.47 -13.28
CA TRP A 93 21.92 23.42 -12.41
C TRP A 93 23.22 23.65 -13.18
N ILE A 94 23.38 23.00 -14.34
CA ILE A 94 24.53 23.17 -15.23
C ILE A 94 24.63 24.62 -15.69
N ALA A 95 23.54 25.18 -16.24
CA ALA A 95 23.51 26.54 -16.76
C ALA A 95 23.78 27.60 -15.67
N ARG A 96 23.11 27.50 -14.52
CA ARG A 96 23.24 28.47 -13.42
C ARG A 96 24.58 28.43 -12.71
N ARG A 97 25.30 27.31 -12.80
CA ARG A 97 26.62 27.13 -12.20
C ARG A 97 27.75 27.19 -13.22
N HIS A 98 27.45 27.56 -14.47
CA HIS A 98 28.41 27.64 -15.57
C HIS A 98 29.26 26.37 -15.72
N ARG A 99 28.63 25.21 -15.53
CA ARG A 99 29.30 23.92 -15.66
C ARG A 99 29.26 23.45 -17.12
N PRO A 100 30.30 22.74 -17.61
CA PRO A 100 30.21 22.06 -18.88
C PRO A 100 29.11 20.99 -18.83
N PHE A 101 28.34 20.82 -19.90
CA PHE A 101 27.35 19.73 -20.00
C PHE A 101 27.98 18.33 -19.88
N LEU A 102 29.30 18.22 -20.09
CA LEU A 102 30.08 17.00 -19.85
C LEU A 102 29.94 16.47 -18.41
N ILE A 103 29.64 17.33 -17.42
CA ILE A 103 29.44 16.90 -16.03
C ILE A 103 28.21 15.97 -15.86
N ALA A 104 27.28 15.97 -16.81
CA ALA A 104 26.16 15.03 -16.81
C ALA A 104 26.61 13.58 -17.04
N GLU A 105 27.83 13.36 -17.56
CA GLU A 105 28.42 12.05 -17.87
C GLU A 105 29.54 11.65 -16.89
N ASP A 106 29.72 12.43 -15.82
CA ASP A 106 30.75 12.19 -14.81
C ASP A 106 30.45 10.89 -14.01
N PRO A 107 31.41 9.93 -13.92
CA PRO A 107 31.17 8.63 -13.29
C PRO A 107 30.80 8.69 -11.81
N GLU A 108 31.45 9.55 -11.03
CA GLU A 108 31.18 9.75 -9.62
C GLU A 108 29.79 10.37 -9.43
N HIS A 109 29.43 11.31 -10.30
CA HIS A 109 28.10 11.91 -10.31
C HIS A 109 26.99 10.87 -10.62
N HIS A 110 27.25 9.95 -11.56
CA HIS A 110 26.33 8.85 -11.87
C HIS A 110 26.14 7.92 -10.67
N GLN A 111 27.23 7.54 -10.02
CA GLN A 111 27.18 6.67 -8.83
C GLN A 111 26.33 7.30 -7.71
N MET A 112 26.42 8.61 -7.51
CA MET A 112 25.57 9.31 -6.54
C MET A 112 24.09 9.18 -6.87
N PHE A 113 23.68 9.30 -8.15
CA PHE A 113 22.28 9.15 -8.54
C PHE A 113 21.79 7.71 -8.39
N VAL A 114 22.58 6.73 -8.82
CA VAL A 114 22.22 5.30 -8.70
C VAL A 114 22.12 4.87 -7.24
N MET A 115 22.98 5.39 -6.35
CA MET A 115 22.89 5.17 -4.91
C MET A 115 21.55 5.68 -4.33
N LEU A 116 21.05 6.82 -4.81
CA LEU A 116 19.80 7.43 -4.35
C LEU A 116 18.57 6.76 -4.96
N TYR A 117 18.65 6.33 -6.22
CA TYR A 117 17.59 5.63 -6.94
C TYR A 117 18.19 4.72 -8.02
N ALA A 118 18.08 3.40 -7.83
CA ALA A 118 18.72 2.41 -8.70
C ALA A 118 18.23 2.45 -10.16
N ASP A 119 16.95 2.78 -10.38
CA ASP A 119 16.32 2.81 -11.72
C ASP A 119 16.37 4.22 -12.36
N VAL A 120 17.28 5.09 -11.92
CA VAL A 120 17.42 6.45 -12.46
C VAL A 120 17.88 6.42 -13.92
N ASP A 121 17.15 7.10 -14.80
CA ASP A 121 17.61 7.37 -16.17
C ASP A 121 18.38 8.69 -16.20
N ILE A 122 19.71 8.58 -16.34
CA ILE A 122 20.64 9.70 -16.27
C ILE A 122 20.80 10.31 -17.68
N PRO A 123 20.55 11.62 -17.86
CA PRO A 123 20.71 12.25 -19.16
C PRO A 123 22.17 12.32 -19.60
N SER A 124 22.37 12.16 -20.91
CA SER A 124 23.65 12.44 -21.57
C SER A 124 23.83 13.93 -21.81
N ARG A 125 25.05 14.36 -22.17
CA ARG A 125 25.33 15.75 -22.54
C ARG A 125 24.59 16.23 -23.80
N SER A 126 24.07 15.30 -24.60
CA SER A 126 23.41 15.53 -25.90
C SER A 126 21.89 15.42 -25.88
N THR A 127 21.31 15.02 -24.76
CA THR A 127 19.86 14.75 -24.59
C THR A 127 19.18 15.79 -23.72
#